data_AF-A0A238XTZ3-F1
#
_entry.id   AF-A0A238XTZ3-F1
#
_cell.length_a   1.000
_cell.length_b   1.000
_cell.length_c   1.000
_cell.angle_alpha   90.00
_cell.angle_beta   90.00
_cell.angle_gamma   90.00
#
_symmetry.space_group_name_H-M   'P 1'
#
loop_
_entity.id
_entity.type
_entity.pdbx_description
1 polymer ?
#
loop_
_entity_poly.entity_id
_entity_poly.type
_entity_poly.pdbx_seq_one_letter_code
_entity_poly.pdbx_strand_id
1 'polypeptide(L)'
;MNIYIFGNGNISFTQFKEHYESVINEYIDLKNINFLLCDFRGVDVLAMEVLKCDSANVSVYHIGENPRYLSDKFRTKVSSWKLIGGFENDEHRDSEVIKNCTHFIAIDFNSDSNRKSGTQKNIELCEKLGKIKLTK
;
A
#
# COMPACT_ATOMS: atom_id res chain seq x y z
N MET A 1 -4.87 -2.33 14.03
CA MET A 1 -5.48 -2.49 12.69
C MET A 1 -4.38 -2.36 11.65
N ASN A 2 -4.29 -3.33 10.75
CA ASN A 2 -3.32 -3.31 9.66
C ASN A 2 -4.06 -2.94 8.36
N ILE A 3 -3.75 -1.79 7.80
CA ILE A 3 -4.35 -1.28 6.56
C ILE A 3 -3.34 -1.47 5.43
N TYR A 4 -3.66 -2.32 4.46
CA TYR A 4 -2.83 -2.47 3.26
C TYR A 4 -3.27 -1.45 2.20
N ILE A 5 -2.35 -0.58 1.78
CA ILE A 5 -2.59 0.38 0.69
C ILE A 5 -1.88 -0.15 -0.56
N PHE A 6 -2.63 -0.35 -1.63
CA PHE A 6 -2.09 -0.83 -2.90
C PHE A 6 -2.97 -0.40 -4.08
N GLY A 7 -2.38 -0.35 -5.27
CA GLY A 7 -3.12 -0.02 -6.49
C GLY A 7 -2.24 0.07 -7.73
N ASN A 8 -2.80 0.60 -8.81
CA ASN A 8 -2.11 0.60 -10.11
C ASN A 8 -0.89 1.53 -10.10
N GLY A 9 0.21 1.06 -10.71
CA GLY A 9 1.45 1.83 -10.82
C GLY A 9 1.39 3.04 -11.77
N ASN A 10 0.33 3.15 -12.58
CA ASN A 10 0.09 4.20 -13.55
C ASN A 10 -1.06 5.16 -13.15
N ILE A 11 -1.45 5.19 -11.87
CA ILE A 11 -2.45 6.13 -11.36
C ILE A 11 -2.00 7.59 -11.55
N SER A 12 -2.94 8.49 -11.89
CA SER A 12 -2.66 9.93 -11.86
C SER A 12 -2.63 10.47 -10.44
N PHE A 13 -1.91 11.57 -10.22
CA PHE A 13 -1.87 12.21 -8.90
C PHE A 13 -3.28 12.66 -8.44
N THR A 14 -4.09 13.21 -9.34
CA THR A 14 -5.48 13.61 -9.03
C THR A 14 -6.32 12.43 -8.53
N GLN A 15 -6.29 11.30 -9.23
CA GLN A 15 -6.99 10.08 -8.78
C GLN A 15 -6.46 9.58 -7.43
N PHE A 16 -5.15 9.65 -7.20
CA PHE A 16 -4.58 9.29 -5.91
C PHE A 16 -5.13 10.17 -4.78
N LYS A 17 -5.15 11.50 -4.97
CA LYS A 17 -5.68 12.43 -3.97
C LYS A 17 -7.15 12.13 -3.64
N GLU A 18 -7.95 11.93 -4.69
CA GLU A 18 -9.38 11.71 -4.58
C GLU A 18 -9.72 10.40 -3.85
N HIS A 19 -9.03 9.32 -4.20
CA HIS A 19 -9.43 7.98 -3.80
C HIS A 19 -8.59 7.33 -2.70
N TYR A 20 -7.35 7.79 -2.51
CA TYR A 20 -6.41 7.22 -1.54
C TYR A 20 -6.11 8.20 -0.42
N GLU A 21 -5.60 9.39 -0.74
CA GLU A 21 -5.16 10.36 0.26
C GLU A 21 -6.30 10.76 1.21
N SER A 22 -7.49 11.00 0.66
CA SER A 22 -8.70 11.30 1.43
C SER A 22 -8.98 10.23 2.49
N VAL A 23 -8.93 8.95 2.11
CA VAL A 23 -9.17 7.81 3.00
C VAL A 23 -8.00 7.62 3.98
N ILE A 24 -6.75 7.74 3.53
CA ILE A 24 -5.56 7.63 4.40
C ILE A 24 -5.64 8.63 5.55
N ASN A 25 -6.05 9.87 5.25
CA ASN A 25 -6.16 10.95 6.23
C ASN A 25 -7.22 10.68 7.32
N GLU A 26 -8.22 9.83 7.08
CA GLU A 26 -9.18 9.42 8.12
C GLU A 26 -8.53 8.54 9.20
N TYR A 27 -7.43 7.86 8.90
CA TYR A 27 -6.79 6.89 9.79
C TYR A 27 -5.40 7.30 10.28
N ILE A 28 -4.77 8.32 9.68
CA ILE A 28 -3.36 8.63 9.87
C ILE A 28 -2.99 9.02 11.32
N ASP A 29 -3.90 9.68 12.03
CA ASP A 29 -3.70 10.13 13.41
C ASP A 29 -4.13 9.10 14.48
N LEU A 30 -4.67 7.96 14.05
CA LEU A 30 -5.18 6.94 14.97
C LEU A 30 -4.02 6.07 15.51
N LYS A 31 -3.90 5.99 16.84
CA LYS A 31 -2.76 5.33 17.52
C LYS A 31 -2.60 3.83 17.26
N ASN A 32 -3.66 3.14 16.84
CA ASN A 32 -3.68 1.68 16.68
C ASN A 32 -3.65 1.24 15.20
N ILE A 33 -3.14 2.09 14.30
CA ILE A 33 -3.04 1.82 12.86
C ILE A 33 -1.60 1.53 12.47
N ASN A 34 -1.40 0.46 11.71
CA ASN A 34 -0.17 0.18 10.98
C ASN A 34 -0.50 0.15 9.48
N PHE A 35 0.19 0.98 8.71
CA PHE A 35 0.05 0.97 7.25
C PHE A 35 1.01 -0.03 6.64
N LEU A 36 0.48 -0.91 5.81
CA LEU A 36 1.28 -1.86 5.03
C LEU A 36 1.37 -1.32 3.61
N LEU A 37 2.59 -1.30 3.06
CA LEU A 37 2.88 -0.84 1.72
C LEU A 37 3.79 -1.84 1.01
N CYS A 38 3.70 -1.89 -0.32
CA CYS A 38 4.76 -2.42 -1.15
C CYS A 38 5.72 -1.27 -1.54
N ASP A 39 6.62 -1.49 -2.48
CA ASP A 39 7.73 -0.57 -2.78
C ASP A 39 7.84 -0.23 -4.27
N PHE A 40 6.76 -0.36 -5.04
CA PHE A 40 6.83 -0.20 -6.49
C PHE A 40 6.64 1.27 -6.95
N ARG A 41 5.68 1.53 -7.84
CA ARG A 41 5.39 2.83 -8.46
C ARG A 41 3.93 3.19 -8.22
N GLY A 42 3.55 4.42 -8.56
CA GLY A 42 2.17 4.88 -8.47
C GLY A 42 1.70 4.93 -7.03
N VAL A 43 0.65 4.17 -6.70
CA VAL A 43 0.03 4.19 -5.37
C VAL A 43 1.04 3.95 -4.24
N ASP A 44 1.95 2.98 -4.37
CA ASP A 44 2.94 2.68 -3.33
C ASP A 44 3.80 3.90 -3.00
N VAL A 45 4.36 4.55 -4.03
CA VAL A 45 5.21 5.75 -3.90
C VAL A 45 4.42 6.90 -3.28
N LEU A 46 3.23 7.18 -3.83
CA LEU A 46 2.42 8.31 -3.39
C LEU A 46 1.93 8.12 -1.95
N ALA A 47 1.58 6.89 -1.56
CA ALA A 47 1.19 6.57 -0.19
C ALA A 47 2.37 6.72 0.78
N MET A 48 3.59 6.28 0.41
CA MET A 48 4.77 6.56 1.23
C MET A 48 4.99 8.06 1.40
N GLU A 49 4.84 8.84 0.33
CA GLU A 49 5.05 10.29 0.37
C GLU A 49 4.03 11.03 1.24
N VAL A 50 2.78 10.57 1.30
CA VAL A 50 1.77 11.06 2.25
C VAL A 50 2.15 10.69 3.68
N LEU A 51 2.57 9.44 3.91
CA LEU A 51 2.77 8.92 5.27
C LEU A 51 4.07 9.37 5.93
N LYS A 52 5.11 9.73 5.14
CA LYS A 52 6.49 9.90 5.63
C LYS A 52 6.64 10.90 6.77
N CYS A 53 5.83 11.96 6.82
CA CYS A 53 5.91 12.98 7.87
C CYS A 53 4.97 12.69 9.04
N ASP A 54 3.89 11.93 8.79
CA ASP A 54 2.75 11.90 9.69
C ASP A 54 2.62 10.55 10.41
N SER A 55 3.07 9.44 9.81
CA SER A 55 3.04 8.12 10.45
C SER A 55 4.42 7.50 10.63
N ALA A 56 4.72 7.09 11.87
CA ALA A 56 5.88 6.25 12.19
C ALA A 56 5.57 4.75 12.07
N ASN A 57 4.28 4.37 12.04
CA ASN A 57 3.85 2.97 12.05
C ASN A 57 3.51 2.52 10.63
N VAL A 58 4.57 2.26 9.86
CA VAL A 58 4.49 1.79 8.48
C VAL A 58 5.40 0.58 8.33
N SER A 59 4.91 -0.43 7.61
CA SER A 59 5.65 -1.63 7.22
C SER A 59 5.73 -1.70 5.69
N VAL A 60 6.93 -1.64 5.14
CA VAL A 60 7.20 -1.68 3.70
C VAL A 60 7.70 -3.07 3.31
N TYR A 61 6.95 -3.76 2.46
CA TYR A 61 7.27 -5.10 1.99
C TYR A 61 7.93 -5.03 0.60
N HIS A 62 9.12 -5.62 0.47
CA HIS A 62 9.91 -5.51 -0.76
C HIS A 62 10.53 -6.83 -1.22
N ILE A 63 10.71 -6.94 -2.53
CA ILE A 63 11.41 -8.08 -3.15
C ILE A 63 12.91 -7.91 -2.96
N GLY A 64 13.61 -9.03 -2.80
CA GLY A 64 15.06 -9.05 -2.62
C GLY A 64 15.52 -8.31 -1.37
N GLU A 65 16.77 -7.87 -1.38
CA GLU A 65 17.44 -7.33 -0.18
C GLU A 65 17.07 -5.88 0.15
N ASN A 66 16.70 -5.08 -0.86
CA ASN A 66 16.45 -3.65 -0.69
C ASN A 66 15.15 -3.24 -1.40
N PRO A 67 14.40 -2.28 -0.85
CA PRO A 67 13.23 -1.76 -1.52
C PRO A 67 13.62 -1.02 -2.81
N ARG A 68 12.83 -1.22 -3.87
CA ARG A 68 12.93 -0.49 -5.14
C ARG A 68 12.68 1.00 -4.95
N TYR A 69 11.84 1.36 -3.98
CA TYR A 69 11.58 2.73 -3.56
C TYR A 69 11.41 2.82 -2.04
N LEU A 70 11.97 3.88 -1.45
CA LEU A 70 11.73 4.27 -0.08
C LEU A 70 11.79 5.80 -0.01
N SER A 71 10.81 6.42 0.66
CA SER A 71 10.79 7.86 0.89
C SER A 71 12.03 8.34 1.66
N ASP A 72 12.36 9.62 1.48
CA ASP A 72 13.52 10.21 2.15
C ASP A 72 13.38 10.18 3.68
N LYS A 73 14.53 10.02 4.36
CA LYS A 73 14.62 9.91 5.83
C LYS A 73 14.88 11.25 6.52
N PHE A 74 15.30 12.29 5.80
CA PHE A 74 15.70 13.54 6.43
C PHE A 74 14.48 14.32 6.93
N ARG A 75 14.40 14.52 8.25
CA ARG A 75 13.26 15.19 8.92
C ARG A 75 11.90 14.52 8.65
N THR A 76 11.90 13.21 8.45
CA THR A 76 10.70 12.39 8.30
C THR A 76 10.68 11.28 9.34
N LYS A 77 9.58 10.52 9.41
CA LYS A 77 9.39 9.35 10.27
C LYS A 77 9.82 8.04 9.60
N VAL A 78 10.33 8.08 8.37
CA VAL A 78 10.69 6.89 7.57
C VAL A 78 11.77 6.04 8.23
N SER A 79 12.66 6.63 9.03
CA SER A 79 13.65 5.90 9.81
C SER A 79 13.05 4.93 10.83
N SER A 80 11.79 5.14 11.22
CA SER A 80 11.05 4.26 12.14
C SER A 80 10.27 3.15 11.43
N TRP A 81 10.20 3.18 10.09
CA TRP A 81 9.44 2.21 9.31
C TRP A 81 10.11 0.84 9.32
N LYS A 82 9.29 -0.21 9.33
CA LYS A 82 9.78 -1.59 9.25
C LYS A 82 9.95 -1.97 7.78
N LEU A 83 11.15 -2.38 7.39
CA LEU A 83 11.42 -2.93 6.08
C LEU A 83 11.35 -4.46 6.17
N ILE A 84 10.45 -5.07 5.42
CA ILE A 84 10.20 -6.51 5.41
C ILE A 84 10.55 -7.02 4.01
N GLY A 85 11.78 -7.53 3.89
CA GLY A 85 12.36 -7.94 2.61
C GLY A 85 12.46 -9.46 2.42
N GLY A 86 13.13 -9.85 1.35
CA GLY A 86 13.49 -11.24 1.07
C GLY A 86 12.45 -12.03 0.28
N PHE A 87 11.40 -11.39 -0.23
CA PHE A 87 10.44 -12.04 -1.11
C PHE A 87 11.05 -12.29 -2.49
N GLU A 88 10.70 -13.42 -3.09
CA GLU A 88 11.24 -13.88 -4.38
C GLU A 88 10.65 -13.10 -5.56
N ASN A 89 9.35 -12.80 -5.50
CA ASN A 89 8.59 -12.18 -6.58
C ASN A 89 7.38 -11.41 -6.02
N ASP A 90 6.70 -10.68 -6.90
CA ASP A 90 5.56 -9.84 -6.52
C ASP A 90 4.41 -10.66 -5.93
N GLU A 91 4.14 -11.85 -6.44
CA GLU A 91 3.06 -12.71 -5.94
C GLU A 91 3.31 -13.20 -4.50
N HIS A 92 4.54 -13.64 -4.20
CA HIS A 92 4.93 -14.05 -2.85
C HIS A 92 4.83 -12.88 -1.88
N ARG A 93 5.35 -11.71 -2.26
CA ARG A 93 5.30 -10.49 -1.47
C ARG A 93 3.85 -10.06 -1.19
N ASP A 94 3.04 -9.94 -2.23
CA ASP A 94 1.65 -9.48 -2.13
C ASP A 94 0.81 -10.45 -1.27
N SER A 95 1.01 -11.75 -1.44
CA SER A 95 0.33 -12.77 -0.62
C SER A 95 0.64 -12.63 0.87
N GLU A 96 1.89 -12.35 1.23
CA GLU A 96 2.29 -12.16 2.62
C GLU A 96 1.70 -10.86 3.19
N VAL A 97 1.68 -9.76 2.43
CA VAL A 97 1.05 -8.51 2.91
C VAL A 97 -0.46 -8.70 3.14
N ILE A 98 -1.15 -9.36 2.19
CA ILE A 98 -2.59 -9.61 2.28
C ILE A 98 -2.90 -10.52 3.47
N LYS A 99 -2.09 -11.54 3.73
CA LYS A 99 -2.24 -12.40 4.91
C LYS A 99 -2.21 -11.58 6.20
N ASN A 100 -1.29 -10.63 6.29
CA ASN A 100 -1.06 -9.81 7.49
C ASN A 100 -1.99 -8.58 7.59
N CYS A 101 -2.72 -8.23 6.55
CA CYS A 101 -3.66 -7.11 6.61
C CYS A 101 -4.99 -7.51 7.26
N THR A 102 -5.72 -6.51 7.75
CA THR A 102 -7.10 -6.65 8.22
C THR A 102 -8.06 -5.85 7.36
N HIS A 103 -7.58 -4.70 6.87
CA HIS A 103 -8.30 -3.77 6.05
C HIS A 103 -7.44 -3.40 4.84
N PHE A 104 -8.05 -2.87 3.79
CA PHE A 104 -7.30 -2.39 2.63
C PHE A 104 -7.91 -1.16 1.97
N ILE A 105 -7.04 -0.35 1.37
CA ILE A 105 -7.35 0.81 0.54
C ILE A 105 -6.83 0.50 -0.86
N ALA A 106 -7.74 0.21 -1.79
CA ALA A 106 -7.39 -0.08 -3.18
C ALA A 106 -8.55 0.25 -4.12
N ILE A 107 -8.19 0.77 -5.30
CA ILE A 107 -9.05 0.93 -6.47
C ILE A 107 -8.26 0.49 -7.70
N ASP A 108 -8.89 -0.32 -8.53
CA ASP A 108 -8.34 -0.75 -9.81
C ASP A 108 -8.75 0.21 -10.93
N PHE A 109 -7.77 0.97 -11.45
CA PHE A 109 -7.93 1.85 -12.62
C PHE A 109 -7.48 1.13 -13.88
N ASN A 110 -8.13 0.01 -14.18
CA ASN A 110 -7.77 -0.77 -15.34
C ASN A 110 -8.25 -0.10 -16.63
N SER A 111 -7.32 0.13 -17.55
CA SER A 111 -7.61 0.70 -18.86
C SER A 111 -8.10 -0.34 -19.86
N ASP A 112 -7.99 -1.64 -19.56
CA ASP A 112 -8.39 -2.75 -20.43
C ASP A 112 -9.30 -3.73 -19.68
N SER A 113 -10.57 -3.78 -20.08
CA SER A 113 -11.57 -4.67 -19.48
C SER A 113 -11.32 -6.16 -19.75
N ASN A 114 -10.45 -6.49 -20.73
CA ASN A 114 -10.14 -7.88 -21.09
C ASN A 114 -8.93 -8.44 -20.32
N ARG A 115 -8.16 -7.59 -19.64
CA ARG A 115 -6.99 -8.00 -18.87
C ARG A 115 -7.30 -7.86 -17.39
N LYS A 116 -7.00 -8.87 -16.59
CA LYS A 116 -7.06 -8.75 -15.12
C LYS A 116 -5.77 -8.15 -14.57
N SER A 117 -5.86 -6.96 -13.96
CA SER A 117 -4.70 -6.27 -13.38
C SER A 117 -4.19 -6.97 -12.11
N GLY A 118 -2.95 -6.67 -11.69
CA GLY A 118 -2.43 -7.13 -10.40
C GLY A 118 -3.27 -6.59 -9.22
N THR A 119 -3.61 -5.31 -9.28
CA THR A 119 -4.52 -4.66 -8.32
C THR A 119 -5.83 -5.41 -8.19
N GLN A 120 -6.48 -5.75 -9.32
CA GLN A 120 -7.75 -6.46 -9.31
C GLN A 120 -7.64 -7.83 -8.65
N LYS A 121 -6.58 -8.59 -8.97
CA LYS A 121 -6.32 -9.90 -8.34
C LYS A 121 -6.16 -9.76 -6.82
N ASN A 122 -5.44 -8.74 -6.37
CA ASN A 122 -5.20 -8.51 -4.95
C ASN A 122 -6.47 -8.03 -4.21
N ILE A 123 -7.30 -7.20 -4.84
CA ILE A 123 -8.62 -6.82 -4.30
C ILE A 123 -9.49 -8.06 -4.09
N GLU A 124 -9.63 -8.89 -5.12
CA GLU A 124 -10.46 -10.09 -5.03
C GLU A 124 -9.93 -11.10 -3.99
N LEU A 125 -8.62 -11.23 -3.87
CA LEU A 125 -8.02 -12.09 -2.84
C LEU A 125 -8.31 -11.55 -1.44
N CYS A 126 -8.19 -10.23 -1.22
CA CYS A 126 -8.59 -9.59 0.03
C CYS A 126 -10.07 -9.86 0.36
N GLU A 127 -10.97 -9.64 -0.60
CA GLU A 127 -12.41 -9.86 -0.41
C GLU A 127 -12.72 -11.34 -0.11
N LYS A 128 -12.10 -12.26 -0.85
CA LYS A 128 -12.23 -13.72 -0.61
C LYS A 128 -11.77 -14.11 0.80
N LEU A 129 -10.75 -13.45 1.34
CA LEU A 129 -10.22 -13.69 2.69
C LEU A 129 -10.96 -12.88 3.78
N GLY A 130 -12.05 -12.19 3.44
CA GLY A 130 -12.86 -11.43 4.40
C GLY A 130 -12.17 -10.17 4.93
N LYS A 131 -11.20 -9.62 4.18
CA LYS A 131 -10.57 -8.33 4.52
C LYS A 131 -11.56 -7.20 4.26
N ILE A 132 -11.47 -6.14 5.05
CA ILE A 132 -12.44 -5.02 4.98
C ILE A 132 -11.89 -3.92 4.06
N LYS A 133 -12.64 -3.62 2.99
CA LYS A 133 -12.32 -2.52 2.08
C LYS A 133 -12.71 -1.18 2.71
N LEU A 134 -11.81 -0.19 2.66
CA LEU A 134 -12.02 1.15 3.22
C LEU A 134 -12.33 2.22 2.17
N THR A 135 -12.07 1.95 0.89
CA THR A 135 -12.47 2.82 -0.22
C THR A 135 -13.97 2.64 -0.52
N LYS A 136 -14.66 3.77 -0.72
CA LYS A 136 -16.08 3.79 -1.12
C LYS A 136 -16.25 3.54 -2.62
#